data_AF-A0A520GLC6-F1
#
_entry.id   AF-A0A520GLC6-F1
#
_cell.length_a   1.000
_cell.length_b   1.000
_cell.length_c   1.000
_cell.angle_alpha   90.00
_cell.angle_beta   90.00
_cell.angle_gamma   90.00
#
_symmetry.space_group_name_H-M   'P 1'
#
loop_
_entity.id
_entity.type
_entity.pdbx_description
1 polymer ?
#
loop_
_entity_poly.entity_id
_entity_poly.type
_entity_poly.pdbx_seq_one_letter_code
_entity_poly.pdbx_strand_id
1 'polypeptide(L)'
;MNTRNIIAVAALSLLATVGAQAETYNGVHPLVSANSRAEVQAQAVVAARSANPYAEGADSGPAQWIAGNVDRATVRAQAVAAAHSANPYAEGYNAGVTSLAASTLDRAAVRAEARAAARSNQLAL
;
A
#
# COMPACT_ATOMS: atom_id res chain seq x y z
N MET A 1 -0.08 86.97 -0.05
CA MET A 1 0.43 85.80 0.70
C MET A 1 1.87 86.10 1.11
N ASN A 2 2.22 85.89 2.39
CA ASN A 2 3.57 86.19 2.90
C ASN A 2 4.48 84.97 2.80
N THR A 3 5.78 85.15 2.54
CA THR A 3 6.80 84.09 2.35
C THR A 3 6.78 83.02 3.44
N ARG A 4 6.48 83.40 4.68
CA ARG A 4 6.35 82.50 5.83
C ARG A 4 5.26 81.43 5.65
N ASN A 5 4.14 81.79 5.02
CA ASN A 5 3.04 80.86 4.73
C ASN A 5 3.43 79.87 3.63
N ILE A 6 4.21 80.31 2.65
CA ILE A 6 4.73 79.44 1.58
C ILE A 6 5.70 78.41 2.16
N ILE A 7 6.60 78.85 3.05
CA ILE A 7 7.55 77.94 3.72
C ILE A 7 6.81 76.94 4.62
N ALA A 8 5.81 77.40 5.39
CA ALA A 8 5.03 76.52 6.26
C ALA A 8 4.25 75.46 5.48
N VAL A 9 3.63 75.85 4.37
CA VAL A 9 2.92 74.90 3.48
C VAL A 9 3.91 73.94 2.83
N ALA A 10 5.04 74.41 2.33
CA ALA A 10 6.06 73.55 1.73
C ALA A 10 6.64 72.54 2.74
N ALA A 11 6.91 72.97 3.98
CA ALA A 11 7.38 72.10 5.04
C ALA A 11 6.32 71.05 5.43
N LEU A 12 5.05 71.44 5.49
CA LEU A 12 3.94 70.52 5.74
C LEU A 12 3.76 69.52 4.60
N SER A 13 3.91 69.96 3.35
CA SER A 13 3.85 69.09 2.16
C SER A 13 5.02 68.09 2.12
N LEU A 14 6.24 68.52 2.49
CA LEU A 14 7.42 67.65 2.58
C LEU A 14 7.32 66.64 3.72
N LEU A 15 6.65 66.99 4.83
CA LEU A 15 6.44 66.06 5.94
C LEU A 15 5.35 65.03 5.62
N ALA A 16 4.33 65.43 4.85
CA ALA A 16 3.26 64.55 4.41
C ALA A 16 3.74 63.41 3.47
N THR A 17 4.82 63.61 2.72
CA THR A 17 5.37 62.57 1.82
C THR A 17 6.15 61.48 2.55
N VAL A 18 6.52 61.67 3.81
CA VAL A 18 7.24 60.66 4.62
C VAL A 18 6.28 59.58 5.17
N GLY A 19 4.98 59.87 5.22
CA GLY A 19 3.96 58.99 5.83
C GLY A 19 3.39 57.90 4.92
N ALA A 20 3.63 57.94 3.61
CA ALA A 20 3.16 56.92 2.67
C ALA A 20 4.13 55.72 2.66
N GLN A 21 4.24 55.04 3.80
CA GLN A 21 4.95 53.78 3.91
C GLN A 21 4.02 52.69 3.39
N ALA A 22 4.19 52.28 2.13
CA ALA A 22 3.52 51.07 1.64
C ALA A 22 4.11 49.87 2.38
N GLU A 23 3.25 48.99 2.89
CA GLU A 23 3.72 47.70 3.42
C GLU A 23 4.54 47.01 2.33
N THR A 24 5.79 46.69 2.64
CA THR A 24 6.65 45.99 1.69
C THR A 24 6.07 44.59 1.52
N TYR A 25 5.58 44.29 0.33
CA TYR A 25 5.15 42.94 0.00
C TYR A 25 6.39 42.06 -0.10
N ASN A 26 6.64 41.26 0.94
CA ASN A 26 7.80 40.36 1.04
C ASN A 26 7.69 39.10 0.14
N GLY A 27 6.70 39.05 -0.77
CA GLY A 27 6.44 37.88 -1.58
C GLY A 27 5.74 36.76 -0.81
N VAL A 28 5.47 35.66 -1.52
CA VAL A 28 5.02 34.40 -0.90
C VAL A 28 6.23 33.72 -0.27
N HIS A 29 6.14 33.39 1.02
CA HIS A 29 7.19 32.64 1.69
C HIS A 29 7.34 31.28 0.99
N PRO A 30 8.57 30.87 0.61
CA PRO A 30 8.76 29.59 -0.05
C PRO A 30 8.29 28.47 0.87
N LEU A 31 7.57 27.48 0.31
CA LEU A 31 7.25 26.27 1.04
C LEU A 31 8.57 25.51 1.27
N VAL A 32 9.13 25.66 2.46
CA VAL A 32 10.27 24.85 2.89
C VAL A 32 9.72 23.54 3.44
N SER A 33 10.05 22.43 2.80
CA SER A 33 9.75 21.11 3.35
C SER A 33 10.58 20.92 4.62
N ALA A 34 9.95 20.48 5.71
CA ALA A 34 10.64 20.18 6.96
C ALA A 34 11.70 19.07 6.79
N ASN A 35 11.49 18.17 5.82
CA ASN A 35 12.37 17.05 5.53
C ASN A 35 12.90 17.13 4.09
N SER A 36 14.13 16.69 3.89
CA SER A 36 14.74 16.50 2.57
C SER A 36 14.05 15.36 1.80
N ARG A 37 14.18 15.38 0.46
CA ARG A 37 13.65 14.29 -0.39
C ARG A 37 14.24 12.92 -0.04
N ALA A 38 15.50 12.88 0.38
CA ALA A 38 16.17 11.64 0.78
C ALA A 38 15.56 11.06 2.07
N GLU A 39 15.26 11.92 3.05
CA GLU A 39 14.61 11.50 4.30
C GLU A 39 13.19 10.98 4.06
N VAL A 40 12.41 11.67 3.21
CA VAL A 40 11.07 11.20 2.82
C VAL A 40 11.14 9.86 2.09
N GLN A 41 12.12 9.67 1.19
CA GLN A 41 12.32 8.39 0.50
C GLN A 41 12.67 7.27 1.49
N ALA A 42 13.57 7.52 2.44
CA ALA A 42 13.93 6.55 3.45
C ALA A 42 12.71 6.16 4.31
N GLN A 43 11.91 7.14 4.74
CA GLN A 43 10.67 6.91 5.49
C GLN A 43 9.63 6.12 4.68
N ALA A 44 9.48 6.44 3.39
CA ALA A 44 8.56 5.75 2.50
C ALA A 44 8.93 4.27 2.33
N VAL A 45 10.22 3.95 2.17
CA VAL A 45 10.69 2.56 2.07
C VAL A 45 10.42 1.79 3.36
N VAL A 46 10.63 2.41 4.52
CA VAL A 46 10.31 1.79 5.81
C VAL A 46 8.81 1.54 5.93
N ALA A 47 7.98 2.53 5.62
CA ALA A 47 6.53 2.40 5.67
C ALA A 47 6.00 1.30 4.73
N ALA A 48 6.49 1.24 3.49
CA ALA A 48 6.09 0.23 2.50
C ALA A 48 6.46 -1.21 2.91
N ARG A 49 7.51 -1.38 3.72
CA ARG A 49 7.94 -2.69 4.23
C ARG A 49 7.38 -3.03 5.60
N SER A 50 6.75 -2.07 6.27
CA SER A 50 6.20 -2.27 7.59
C SER A 50 4.95 -3.15 7.50
N ALA A 51 4.71 -3.95 8.53
CA ALA A 51 3.48 -4.72 8.62
C ALA A 51 2.28 -3.76 8.64
N ASN A 52 1.23 -4.08 7.88
CA ASN A 52 -0.03 -3.36 7.97
C ASN A 52 -0.88 -4.02 9.08
N PRO A 53 -1.03 -3.39 10.26
CA PRO A 53 -1.80 -3.96 11.37
C PRO A 53 -3.31 -4.07 11.05
N TYR A 54 -3.78 -3.43 9.99
CA TYR A 54 -5.18 -3.48 9.55
C TYR A 54 -5.39 -4.34 8.32
N ALA A 55 -4.36 -5.05 7.83
CA ALA A 55 -4.55 -6.00 6.74
C ALA A 55 -5.47 -7.13 7.20
N GLU A 56 -6.35 -7.60 6.31
CA GLU A 56 -7.10 -8.82 6.56
C GLU A 56 -6.12 -9.96 6.88
N GLY A 57 -6.34 -10.62 8.01
CA GLY A 57 -5.43 -11.67 8.48
C GLY A 57 -4.26 -11.21 9.35
N ALA A 58 -4.06 -9.91 9.57
CA ALA A 58 -2.97 -9.39 10.40
C ALA A 58 -2.99 -9.97 11.83
N ASP A 59 -4.18 -10.15 12.39
CA ASP A 59 -4.40 -10.76 13.71
C ASP A 59 -4.74 -12.26 13.65
N SER A 60 -4.81 -12.86 12.46
CA SER A 60 -5.26 -14.26 12.31
C SER A 60 -4.25 -15.29 12.81
N GLY A 61 -3.08 -14.85 13.30
CA GLY A 61 -2.01 -15.73 13.74
C GLY A 61 -1.46 -16.61 12.60
N PRO A 62 -0.56 -17.53 12.91
CA PRO A 62 -0.08 -18.48 11.91
C PRO A 62 -1.25 -19.32 11.37
N ALA A 63 -1.32 -19.45 10.05
CA ALA A 63 -2.30 -20.28 9.38
C ALA A 63 -2.30 -21.69 9.99
N GLN A 64 -3.45 -22.12 10.50
CA GLN A 64 -3.58 -23.41 11.15
C GLN A 64 -3.39 -24.51 10.10
N TRP A 65 -2.38 -25.35 10.31
CA TRP A 65 -2.18 -26.54 9.49
C TRP A 65 -3.28 -27.56 9.83
N ILE A 66 -4.23 -27.73 8.92
CA ILE A 66 -5.20 -28.82 9.02
C ILE A 66 -4.51 -30.08 8.47
N ALA A 67 -4.08 -30.97 9.36
CA ALA A 67 -3.54 -32.26 8.97
C ALA A 67 -4.63 -33.08 8.25
N GLY A 68 -4.38 -33.50 7.02
CA GLY A 68 -5.28 -34.42 6.32
C GLY A 68 -5.38 -35.74 7.08
N ASN A 69 -6.58 -36.34 7.13
CA ASN A 69 -6.84 -37.59 7.85
C ASN A 69 -6.23 -38.84 7.18
N VAL A 70 -5.45 -38.68 6.11
CA VAL A 70 -4.90 -39.78 5.31
C VAL A 70 -3.39 -39.61 5.19
N ASP A 71 -2.64 -40.66 5.50
CA ASP A 71 -1.19 -40.67 5.35
C ASP A 71 -0.77 -40.55 3.88
N ARG A 72 0.35 -39.85 3.64
CA ARG A 72 0.90 -39.65 2.29
C ARG A 72 1.30 -40.97 1.63
N ALA A 73 1.71 -41.99 2.37
CA ALA A 73 2.02 -43.29 1.77
C ALA A 73 0.76 -43.95 1.18
N THR A 74 -0.36 -43.88 1.88
CA THR A 74 -1.66 -44.38 1.42
C THR A 74 -2.10 -43.70 0.13
N VAL A 75 -2.00 -42.36 0.08
CA VAL A 75 -2.37 -41.59 -1.13
C VAL A 75 -1.48 -41.95 -2.32
N ARG A 76 -0.17 -42.15 -2.11
CA ARG A 76 0.74 -42.61 -3.17
C ARG A 76 0.38 -44.01 -3.66
N ALA A 77 0.08 -44.94 -2.76
CA ALA A 77 -0.32 -46.29 -3.12
C ALA A 77 -1.61 -46.31 -3.97
N GLN A 78 -2.60 -45.51 -3.56
CA GLN A 78 -3.85 -45.34 -4.32
C GLN A 78 -3.62 -44.73 -5.70
N ALA A 79 -2.76 -43.71 -5.80
CA ALA A 79 -2.43 -43.08 -7.08
C ALA A 79 -1.73 -44.05 -8.05
N VAL A 80 -0.82 -44.89 -7.55
CA VAL A 80 -0.16 -45.92 -8.35
C VAL A 80 -1.15 -46.99 -8.80
N ALA A 81 -2.03 -47.44 -7.91
CA ALA A 81 -3.09 -48.41 -8.26
C ALA A 81 -4.03 -47.85 -9.33
N ALA A 82 -4.46 -46.59 -9.20
CA ALA A 82 -5.30 -45.93 -10.20
C ALA A 82 -4.58 -45.76 -11.55
N ALA A 83 -3.29 -45.37 -11.55
CA ALA A 83 -2.52 -45.20 -12.79
C ALA A 83 -2.24 -46.52 -13.52
N HIS A 84 -2.12 -47.63 -12.79
CA HIS A 84 -1.90 -48.97 -13.36
C HIS A 84 -3.20 -49.74 -13.61
N SER A 85 -4.35 -49.15 -13.30
CA SER A 85 -5.66 -49.71 -13.61
C SER A 85 -5.90 -49.61 -15.12
N ALA A 86 -5.41 -50.59 -15.88
CA ALA A 86 -5.69 -50.73 -17.31
C ALA A 86 -7.10 -51.27 -17.61
N ASN A 87 -7.87 -51.62 -16.56
CA ASN A 87 -9.23 -52.14 -16.68
C ASN A 87 -10.23 -51.00 -16.41
N PRO A 88 -11.01 -50.56 -17.41
CA PRO A 88 -12.01 -49.50 -17.25
C PRO A 88 -13.15 -49.84 -16.27
N TYR A 89 -13.25 -51.09 -15.83
CA TYR A 89 -14.23 -51.58 -14.86
C TYR A 89 -13.64 -51.91 -13.48
N ALA A 90 -12.35 -51.69 -13.25
CA ALA A 90 -11.76 -51.91 -11.93
C ALA A 90 -12.22 -50.86 -10.92
N GLU A 91 -12.46 -51.28 -9.67
CA GLU A 91 -12.71 -50.37 -8.55
C GLU A 91 -11.57 -49.34 -8.48
N GLY A 92 -11.90 -48.06 -8.66
CA GLY A 92 -10.94 -46.97 -8.62
C GLY A 92 -10.51 -46.38 -9.98
N TYR A 93 -10.87 -46.97 -11.12
CA TYR A 93 -10.45 -46.49 -12.45
C TYR A 93 -10.79 -45.01 -12.71
N ASN A 94 -11.92 -44.53 -12.16
CA ASN A 94 -12.33 -43.12 -12.22
C ASN A 94 -12.29 -42.40 -10.86
N ALA A 95 -11.78 -43.03 -9.81
CA ALA A 95 -11.84 -42.46 -8.46
C ALA A 95 -10.87 -41.27 -8.26
N GLY A 96 -9.91 -41.09 -9.16
CA GLY A 96 -8.87 -40.06 -9.03
C GLY A 96 -8.02 -40.28 -7.77
N VAL A 97 -7.23 -39.26 -7.39
CA VAL A 97 -6.44 -39.29 -6.15
C VAL A 97 -7.21 -38.58 -5.06
N THR A 98 -7.36 -39.20 -3.88
CA THR A 98 -7.91 -38.53 -2.70
C THR A 98 -7.09 -37.29 -2.39
N SER A 99 -7.67 -36.11 -2.61
CA SER A 99 -6.95 -34.88 -2.36
C SER A 99 -6.81 -34.68 -0.84
N LEU A 100 -5.57 -34.45 -0.36
CA LEU A 100 -5.34 -33.77 0.92
C LEU A 100 -5.74 -32.28 0.78
N ALA A 101 -6.96 -32.01 0.34
CA ALA A 101 -7.51 -30.67 0.39
C ALA A 101 -8.14 -30.54 1.77
N ALA A 102 -7.33 -30.09 2.73
CA ALA A 102 -7.82 -29.69 4.04
C ALA A 102 -8.67 -28.39 3.96
N SER A 103 -8.78 -27.80 2.77
CA SER A 103 -9.54 -26.60 2.47
C SER A 103 -10.78 -26.96 1.64
N THR A 104 -11.93 -26.44 2.05
CA THR A 104 -13.21 -26.47 1.31
C THR A 104 -13.24 -25.46 0.16
N LEU A 105 -12.20 -24.65 -0.01
CA LEU A 105 -12.14 -23.62 -1.03
C LEU A 105 -11.72 -24.21 -2.38
N ASP A 106 -12.37 -23.72 -3.44
CA ASP A 106 -11.97 -24.04 -4.80
C ASP A 106 -10.52 -23.59 -5.05
N ARG A 107 -9.70 -24.52 -5.54
CA ARG A 107 -8.28 -24.29 -5.79
C ARG A 107 -8.07 -23.26 -6.90
N ALA A 108 -8.99 -23.16 -7.86
CA ALA A 108 -8.89 -22.15 -8.89
C ALA A 108 -9.16 -20.75 -8.31
N ALA A 109 -10.16 -20.62 -7.45
CA ALA A 109 -10.45 -19.40 -6.69
C ALA A 109 -9.26 -18.96 -5.82
N VAL A 110 -8.68 -19.86 -5.02
CA VAL A 110 -7.50 -19.53 -4.17
C VAL A 110 -6.32 -19.02 -5.02
N ARG A 111 -6.07 -19.64 -6.18
CA ARG A 111 -5.01 -19.18 -7.08
C ARG A 111 -5.36 -17.87 -7.80
N ALA A 112 -6.63 -17.59 -8.04
CA ALA A 112 -7.07 -16.33 -8.63
C ALA A 112 -6.88 -15.20 -7.62
N GLU A 113 -7.29 -15.42 -6.38
CA GLU A 113 -7.14 -14.49 -5.26
C GLU A 113 -5.67 -14.20 -4.93
N ALA A 114 -4.82 -15.23 -4.85
CA ALA A 114 -3.38 -15.03 -4.66
C ALA A 114 -2.73 -14.17 -5.76
N ARG A 115 -3.18 -14.33 -7.02
CA ARG A 115 -2.71 -13.51 -8.15
C ARG A 115 -3.28 -12.09 -8.14
N ALA A 116 -4.46 -11.90 -7.57
CA ALA A 116 -5.07 -10.59 -7.39
C ALA A 116 -4.35 -9.81 -6.28
N ALA A 117 -4.09 -10.45 -5.14
CA ALA A 117 -3.30 -9.88 -4.04
C ALA A 117 -1.86 -9.53 -4.45
N ALA A 118 -1.22 -10.38 -5.25
CA ALA A 118 0.11 -10.06 -5.79
C ALA A 118 0.07 -8.83 -6.72
N ARG A 119 -1.01 -8.66 -7.50
CA ARG A 119 -1.18 -7.51 -8.41
C ARG A 119 -1.58 -6.23 -7.72
N SER A 120 -2.43 -6.28 -6.69
CA SER A 120 -2.75 -5.10 -5.87
C SER A 120 -1.50 -4.57 -5.17
N ASN A 121 -0.61 -5.45 -4.74
CA ASN A 121 0.69 -5.07 -4.18
C ASN A 121 1.67 -4.47 -5.23
N GLN A 122 1.44 -4.69 -6.54
CA GLN A 122 2.21 -4.05 -7.61
C GLN A 122 1.56 -2.76 -8.15
N LEU A 123 0.28 -2.52 -7.87
CA LEU A 123 -0.48 -1.33 -8.28
C LEU A 123 -0.40 -0.18 -7.27
N ALA A 124 0.30 -0.38 -6.14
CA ALA A 124 0.72 0.70 -5.25
C ALA A 124 1.99 1.38 -5.82
N LEU A 125 1.82 2.13 -6.92
CA LEU A 125 2.82 3.03 -7.51
C LEU A 125 2.15 4.35 -7.87
#